data_AF-A0A2D4RS72-F1
#
_entry.id   AF-A0A2D4RS72-F1
#
_cell.length_a   1.000
_cell.length_b   1.000
_cell.length_c   1.000
_cell.angle_alpha   90.00
_cell.angle_beta   90.00
_cell.angle_gamma   90.00
#
_symmetry.space_group_name_H-M   'P 1'
#
loop_
_entity.id
_entity.type
_entity.pdbx_description
1 polymer ?
#
loop_
_entity_poly.entity_id
_entity_poly.type
_entity_poly.pdbx_seq_one_letter_code
_entity_poly.pdbx_strand_id
1 'polypeptide(L)'
;MVPKNLYLIGTMNTADRSILLIDTALRRRFAFKELLPDPELLRSGKIADVSLSTWLRALNRRIVEQLGRDGRNLQIGHSYLMQDGKPVSGTHQISQIVQDEVWPLRQEYCYEDSNKLAQILGAGRGGIFNEQTGSLREDLFARGRESDLEEALCSILTSDDKTEDAGLDEDTDPVEEELDEADAAT
;
A
#
# COMPACT_ATOMS: atom_id res chain seq x y z
N MET A 1 -30.99 -29.76 -0.43
CA MET A 1 -31.29 -28.31 -0.55
C MET A 1 -30.41 -27.57 0.43
N VAL A 2 -29.94 -26.38 0.07
CA VAL A 2 -29.16 -25.52 0.99
C VAL A 2 -30.14 -24.67 1.81
N PRO A 3 -29.97 -24.52 3.14
CA PRO A 3 -30.83 -23.68 3.98
C PRO A 3 -30.77 -22.20 3.57
N LYS A 4 -31.90 -21.48 3.68
CA LYS A 4 -31.98 -20.05 3.31
C LYS A 4 -31.17 -19.11 4.22
N ASN A 5 -30.87 -19.55 5.44
CA ASN A 5 -30.12 -18.81 6.45
C ASN A 5 -28.61 -19.11 6.43
N LEU A 6 -28.13 -19.89 5.45
CA LEU A 6 -26.71 -20.18 5.29
C LEU A 6 -26.09 -19.18 4.31
N TYR A 7 -25.09 -18.43 4.80
CA TYR A 7 -24.28 -17.52 4.01
C TYR A 7 -22.86 -18.07 3.91
N LEU A 8 -22.28 -18.03 2.70
CA LEU A 8 -20.88 -18.38 2.47
C LEU A 8 -20.14 -17.11 2.06
N ILE A 9 -19.19 -16.70 2.90
CA ILE A 9 -18.27 -15.59 2.61
C ILE A 9 -16.90 -16.19 2.40
N GLY A 10 -16.35 -15.99 1.21
CA GLY A 10 -14.99 -16.39 0.87
C GLY A 10 -14.14 -15.17 0.61
N THR A 11 -12.89 -15.20 1.07
CA THR A 11 -11.86 -14.23 0.69
C THR A 11 -11.00 -14.81 -0.42
N MET A 12 -10.62 -13.98 -1.38
CA MET A 12 -9.79 -14.38 -2.50
C MET A 12 -8.62 -13.40 -2.63
N ASN A 13 -7.39 -13.91 -2.64
CA ASN A 13 -6.23 -13.11 -3.00
C ASN A 13 -6.13 -13.03 -4.51
N THR A 14 -6.41 -11.87 -5.10
CA THR A 14 -6.40 -11.68 -6.57
C THR A 14 -4.99 -11.60 -7.17
N ALA A 15 -3.95 -11.42 -6.35
CA ALA A 15 -2.55 -11.46 -6.80
C ALA A 15 -2.08 -12.89 -7.10
N ASP A 16 -2.72 -13.90 -6.48
CA ASP A 16 -2.34 -15.30 -6.64
C ASP A 16 -2.88 -15.85 -7.97
N ARG A 17 -1.97 -16.20 -8.88
CA ARG A 17 -2.32 -16.76 -10.18
C ARG A 17 -2.72 -18.24 -10.14
N SER A 18 -2.40 -18.95 -9.06
CA SER A 18 -2.72 -20.38 -8.92
C SER A 18 -4.23 -20.65 -8.86
N ILE A 19 -5.02 -19.65 -8.47
CA ILE A 19 -6.47 -19.75 -8.29
C ILE A 19 -7.30 -19.33 -9.52
N LEU A 20 -6.66 -18.83 -10.59
CA LEU A 20 -7.35 -18.37 -11.81
C LEU A 20 -8.24 -19.45 -12.45
N LEU A 21 -7.88 -20.73 -12.30
CA LEU A 21 -8.62 -21.87 -12.85
C LEU A 21 -9.87 -22.23 -12.03
N ILE A 22 -9.84 -22.02 -10.71
CA ILE A 22 -10.96 -22.27 -9.79
C ILE A 22 -12.07 -21.21 -10.00
N ASP A 23 -11.65 -20.03 -10.41
CA ASP A 23 -12.44 -18.81 -10.50
C ASP A 23 -13.66 -18.93 -11.43
N THR A 24 -13.56 -19.64 -12.56
CA THR A 24 -14.65 -19.70 -13.56
C THR A 24 -15.93 -20.38 -13.03
N ALA A 25 -15.79 -21.42 -12.19
CA ALA A 25 -16.93 -22.12 -11.62
C ALA A 25 -17.53 -21.37 -10.41
N LEU A 26 -16.69 -20.66 -9.65
CA LEU A 26 -17.12 -19.83 -8.53
C LEU A 26 -17.83 -18.55 -9.01
N ARG A 27 -17.37 -17.94 -10.10
CA ARG A 27 -18.00 -16.76 -10.74
C ARG A 27 -19.48 -16.93 -11.10
N ARG A 28 -19.95 -18.16 -11.26
CA ARG A 28 -21.37 -18.47 -11.54
C ARG A 28 -22.22 -18.65 -10.29
N ARG A 29 -21.60 -18.79 -9.10
CA ARG A 29 -22.28 -19.16 -7.85
C ARG A 29 -22.13 -18.12 -6.75
N PHE A 30 -21.16 -17.22 -6.86
CA PHE A 30 -20.86 -16.18 -5.88
C PHE A 30 -21.04 -14.80 -6.50
N ALA A 31 -21.47 -13.84 -5.67
CA ALA A 31 -21.30 -12.43 -5.96
C ALA A 31 -19.87 -12.01 -5.55
N PHE A 32 -19.21 -11.22 -6.37
CA PHE A 32 -17.84 -10.76 -6.15
C PHE A 32 -17.87 -9.30 -5.72
N LYS A 33 -17.27 -9.01 -4.56
CA LYS A 33 -17.00 -7.64 -4.09
C LYS A 33 -15.49 -7.48 -4.00
N GLU A 34 -14.96 -6.64 -4.86
CA GLU A 34 -13.53 -6.30 -4.86
C GLU A 34 -13.22 -5.39 -3.68
N LEU A 35 -12.14 -5.69 -2.96
CA LEU A 35 -11.60 -4.86 -1.88
C LEU A 35 -10.22 -4.39 -2.31
N LEU A 36 -10.14 -3.15 -2.80
CA LEU A 36 -8.88 -2.52 -3.17
C LEU A 36 -8.16 -1.99 -1.92
N PRO A 37 -6.85 -1.73 -2.00
CA PRO A 37 -6.17 -0.96 -0.98
C PRO A 37 -6.88 0.37 -0.75
N ASP A 38 -7.22 0.64 0.50
CA ASP A 38 -7.73 1.93 0.97
C ASP A 38 -6.61 2.77 1.63
N PRO A 39 -6.04 3.77 0.94
CA PRO A 39 -5.00 4.64 1.49
C PRO A 39 -5.52 5.63 2.53
N GLU A 40 -6.84 5.90 2.58
CA GLU A 40 -7.41 6.86 3.53
C GLU A 40 -7.19 6.44 4.98
N LEU A 41 -7.10 5.13 5.22
CA LEU A 41 -6.79 4.56 6.53
C LEU A 41 -5.39 4.94 7.04
N LEU A 42 -4.51 5.44 6.17
CA LEU A 42 -3.12 5.77 6.48
C LEU A 42 -2.86 7.27 6.67
N ARG A 43 -3.91 8.12 6.70
CA ARG A 43 -3.77 9.58 6.79
C ARG A 43 -2.93 10.08 7.98
N SER A 44 -3.03 9.41 9.13
CA SER A 44 -2.30 9.81 10.34
C SER A 44 -0.83 9.36 10.36
N GLY A 45 -0.43 8.44 9.46
CA GLY A 45 0.95 8.01 9.30
C GLY A 45 1.69 8.92 8.31
N LYS A 46 2.96 9.23 8.59
CA LYS A 46 3.77 10.13 7.75
C LYS A 46 5.19 9.60 7.51
N ILE A 47 5.73 9.92 6.33
CA ILE A 47 7.17 9.86 5.98
C ILE A 47 7.62 11.29 5.76
N ALA A 48 8.51 11.80 6.61
CA ALA A 48 8.81 13.23 6.66
C ALA A 48 7.51 14.06 6.73
N ASP A 49 7.29 14.94 5.75
CA ASP A 49 6.13 15.82 5.65
C ASP A 49 5.00 15.26 4.77
N VAL A 50 5.10 14.01 4.30
CA VAL A 50 4.14 13.39 3.37
C VAL A 50 3.32 12.32 4.07
N SER A 51 2.00 12.32 3.91
CA SER A 51 1.16 11.24 4.45
C SER A 51 1.41 9.89 3.77
N LEU A 52 1.29 8.81 4.54
CA LEU A 52 1.38 7.44 4.02
C LEU A 52 0.24 7.12 3.05
N SER A 53 -0.91 7.79 3.19
CA SER A 53 -2.01 7.76 2.22
C SER A 53 -1.52 8.20 0.84
N THR A 54 -0.87 9.36 0.76
CA THR A 54 -0.33 9.92 -0.47
C THR A 54 0.80 9.07 -1.04
N TRP A 55 1.71 8.61 -0.17
CA TRP A 55 2.80 7.72 -0.58
C TRP A 55 2.29 6.40 -1.17
N LEU A 56 1.33 5.74 -0.52
CA LEU A 56 0.76 4.48 -0.99
C LEU A 56 0.00 4.66 -2.32
N ARG A 57 -0.73 5.77 -2.50
CA ARG A 57 -1.35 6.11 -3.80
C ARG A 57 -0.33 6.24 -4.90
N ALA A 58 0.74 7.00 -4.65
CA ALA A 58 1.79 7.21 -5.64
C ALA A 58 2.46 5.88 -6.03
N LEU A 59 2.79 5.03 -5.05
CA LEU A 59 3.35 3.70 -5.30
C LEU A 59 2.39 2.82 -6.11
N ASN A 60 1.13 2.73 -5.68
CA ASN A 60 0.12 1.89 -6.34
C ASN A 60 -0.25 2.38 -7.75
N ARG A 61 -0.23 3.68 -7.98
CA ARG A 61 -0.40 4.25 -9.33
C ARG A 61 0.74 3.79 -10.25
N ARG A 62 2.00 3.89 -9.81
CA ARG A 62 3.15 3.42 -10.58
C ARG A 62 3.10 1.92 -10.84
N ILE A 63 2.68 1.11 -9.85
CA ILE A 63 2.48 -0.34 -10.04
C ILE A 63 1.48 -0.61 -11.16
N VAL A 64 0.33 0.08 -11.17
CA VAL A 64 -0.69 -0.07 -12.20
C VAL A 64 -0.19 0.38 -13.58
N GLU A 65 0.53 1.49 -13.65
CA GLU A 65 1.12 2.00 -14.90
C GLU A 65 2.15 1.04 -15.51
N GLN A 66 3.02 0.45 -14.67
CA GLN A 66 4.16 -0.35 -15.12
C GLN A 66 3.80 -1.83 -15.39
N LEU A 67 2.84 -2.38 -14.64
CA LEU A 67 2.39 -3.77 -14.77
C LEU A 67 1.10 -3.91 -15.60
N GLY A 68 0.51 -2.79 -16.03
CA GLY A 68 -0.65 -2.76 -16.93
C GLY A 68 -1.86 -3.51 -16.36
N ARG A 69 -2.41 -4.45 -17.14
CA ARG A 69 -3.63 -5.19 -16.77
C ARG A 69 -3.51 -5.95 -15.45
N ASP A 70 -2.32 -6.48 -15.16
CA ASP A 70 -2.06 -7.22 -13.92
C ASP A 70 -1.85 -6.29 -12.72
N GLY A 71 -1.39 -5.05 -12.97
CA GLY A 71 -1.01 -4.11 -11.92
C GLY A 71 -2.12 -3.80 -10.92
N ARG A 72 -3.38 -3.87 -11.35
CA ARG A 72 -4.54 -3.71 -10.46
C ARG A 72 -4.58 -4.74 -9.33
N ASN A 73 -4.25 -5.99 -9.61
CA ASN A 73 -4.27 -7.08 -8.61
C ASN A 73 -2.97 -7.14 -7.81
N LEU A 74 -1.93 -6.43 -8.26
CA LEU A 74 -0.59 -6.45 -7.67
C LEU A 74 -0.29 -5.21 -6.82
N GLN A 75 -1.30 -4.38 -6.55
CA GLN A 75 -1.18 -3.22 -5.67
C GLN A 75 -0.80 -3.64 -4.23
N ILE A 76 -0.07 -2.78 -3.53
CA ILE A 76 0.25 -2.93 -2.12
C ILE A 76 -0.96 -2.58 -1.27
N GLY A 77 -1.33 -3.47 -0.35
CA GLY A 77 -2.39 -3.23 0.63
C GLY A 77 -1.94 -2.27 1.74
N HIS A 78 -2.87 -1.49 2.30
CA HIS A 78 -2.58 -0.59 3.42
C HIS A 78 -2.13 -1.34 4.68
N SER A 79 -2.47 -2.62 4.83
CA SER A 79 -2.11 -3.43 5.99
C SER A 79 -0.60 -3.54 6.24
N TYR A 80 0.23 -3.47 5.18
CA TYR A 80 1.69 -3.42 5.31
C TYR A 80 2.17 -2.21 6.11
N LEU A 81 1.42 -1.12 6.04
CA LEU A 81 1.72 0.16 6.69
C LEU A 81 0.90 0.36 7.96
N MET A 82 0.40 -0.73 8.55
CA MET A 82 -0.35 -0.71 9.80
C MET A 82 0.27 -1.64 10.83
N GLN A 83 0.33 -1.18 12.07
CA GLN A 83 0.68 -1.99 13.23
C GLN A 83 -0.38 -1.79 14.31
N ASP A 84 -0.88 -2.89 14.89
CA ASP A 84 -1.92 -2.88 15.92
C ASP A 84 -3.17 -2.06 15.56
N GLY A 85 -3.55 -2.13 14.27
CA GLY A 85 -4.72 -1.43 13.74
C GLY A 85 -4.53 0.07 13.50
N LYS A 86 -3.30 0.60 13.65
CA LYS A 86 -2.98 2.01 13.41
C LYS A 86 -1.91 2.16 12.32
N PRO A 87 -1.93 3.27 11.56
CA PRO A 87 -0.86 3.57 10.63
C PRO A 87 0.48 3.65 11.34
N VAL A 88 1.51 3.11 10.70
CA VAL A 88 2.88 3.25 11.16
C VAL A 88 3.34 4.70 10.98
N SER A 89 4.25 5.13 11.83
CA SER A 89 4.81 6.48 11.77
C SER A 89 6.31 6.42 12.02
N GLY A 90 7.03 7.30 11.32
CA GLY A 90 8.46 7.44 11.48
C GLY A 90 9.27 6.52 10.57
N THR A 91 10.39 7.08 10.12
CA THR A 91 11.21 6.55 9.03
C THR A 91 11.82 5.20 9.35
N HIS A 92 12.14 4.92 10.60
CA HIS A 92 12.72 3.63 10.99
C HIS A 92 11.77 2.47 10.71
N GLN A 93 10.53 2.54 11.18
CA GLN A 93 9.56 1.46 10.99
C GLN A 93 9.22 1.27 9.51
N ILE A 94 9.06 2.38 8.80
CA ILE A 94 8.75 2.39 7.37
C ILE A 94 9.92 1.82 6.57
N SER A 95 11.17 2.10 6.96
CA SER A 95 12.36 1.52 6.33
C SER A 95 12.38 0.00 6.43
N GLN A 96 11.98 -0.55 7.58
CA GLN A 96 11.93 -2.01 7.78
C GLN A 96 10.85 -2.64 6.91
N ILE A 97 9.65 -2.08 6.90
CA ILE A 97 8.55 -2.55 6.02
C ILE A 97 8.97 -2.49 4.55
N VAL A 98 9.60 -1.40 4.13
CA VAL A 98 10.04 -1.26 2.74
C VAL A 98 11.12 -2.29 2.39
N GLN A 99 12.10 -2.48 3.26
CA GLN A 99 13.23 -3.38 3.03
C GLN A 99 12.84 -4.86 3.08
N ASP A 100 12.03 -5.25 4.06
CA ASP A 100 11.74 -6.65 4.38
C ASP A 100 10.48 -7.17 3.68
N GLU A 101 9.55 -6.28 3.31
CA GLU A 101 8.24 -6.69 2.77
C GLU A 101 7.98 -6.12 1.38
N VAL A 102 8.03 -4.80 1.22
CA VAL A 102 7.67 -4.15 -0.06
C VAL A 102 8.69 -4.49 -1.14
N TRP A 103 9.99 -4.35 -0.85
CA TRP A 103 11.06 -4.59 -1.79
C TRP A 103 11.05 -6.04 -2.32
N PRO A 104 11.08 -7.10 -1.48
CA PRO A 104 11.07 -8.48 -1.96
C PRO A 104 9.82 -8.81 -2.77
N LEU A 105 8.65 -8.32 -2.34
CA LEU A 105 7.40 -8.51 -3.07
C LEU A 105 7.44 -7.88 -4.47
N ARG A 106 8.04 -6.68 -4.59
CA ARG A 106 8.21 -6.03 -5.89
C ARG A 106 9.23 -6.75 -6.77
N GLN A 107 10.30 -7.30 -6.19
CA GLN A 107 11.25 -8.13 -6.94
C GLN A 107 10.57 -9.36 -7.55
N GLU A 108 9.68 -10.02 -6.79
CA GLU A 108 8.93 -11.18 -7.29
C GLU A 108 8.04 -10.80 -8.49
N TYR A 109 7.32 -9.67 -8.40
CA TYR A 109 6.40 -9.25 -9.47
C TYR A 109 7.11 -8.70 -10.70
N CYS A 110 8.34 -8.21 -10.55
CA CYS A 110 9.17 -7.69 -11.63
C CYS A 110 10.34 -8.60 -11.99
N TYR A 111 10.28 -9.90 -11.65
CA TYR A 111 11.41 -10.84 -11.77
C TYR A 111 12.06 -10.86 -13.17
N GLU A 112 11.27 -10.74 -14.23
CA GLU A 112 11.77 -10.76 -15.61
C GLU A 112 12.12 -9.37 -16.16
N ASP A 113 11.82 -8.29 -15.42
CA ASP A 113 11.91 -6.92 -15.92
C ASP A 113 12.33 -5.91 -14.83
N SER A 114 13.64 -5.83 -14.60
CA SER A 114 14.24 -4.88 -13.67
C SER A 114 13.98 -3.41 -14.05
N ASN A 115 13.67 -3.11 -15.32
CA ASN A 115 13.36 -1.74 -15.73
C ASN A 115 12.00 -1.30 -15.17
N LYS A 116 11.02 -2.20 -15.12
CA LYS A 116 9.74 -1.91 -14.44
C LYS A 116 9.94 -1.68 -12.96
N LEU A 117 10.77 -2.48 -12.31
CA LEU A 117 11.10 -2.29 -10.89
C LEU A 117 11.75 -0.93 -10.65
N ALA A 118 12.74 -0.56 -11.47
CA ALA A 118 13.39 0.74 -11.45
C ALA A 118 12.40 1.89 -11.62
N GLN A 119 11.46 1.76 -12.57
CA GLN A 119 10.41 2.75 -12.77
C GLN A 119 9.44 2.81 -11.59
N ILE A 120 8.97 1.69 -11.04
CA ILE A 120 8.07 1.70 -9.88
C ILE A 120 8.73 2.42 -8.69
N LEU A 121 10.01 2.14 -8.43
CA LEU A 121 10.75 2.63 -7.27
C LEU A 121 11.50 3.96 -7.50
N GLY A 122 11.21 4.66 -8.60
CA GLY A 122 11.71 6.02 -8.83
C GLY A 122 13.22 6.13 -9.04
N ALA A 123 13.87 5.11 -9.63
CA ALA A 123 15.33 5.07 -9.79
C ALA A 123 15.91 6.34 -10.43
N GLY A 124 15.35 6.77 -11.58
CA GLY A 124 15.74 8.00 -12.27
C GLY A 124 15.40 9.31 -11.55
N ARG A 125 14.82 9.25 -10.34
CA ARG A 125 14.48 10.39 -9.48
C ARG A 125 15.21 10.34 -8.13
N GLY A 126 16.22 9.48 -7.99
CA GLY A 126 16.95 9.31 -6.73
C GLY A 126 16.27 8.37 -5.74
N GLY A 127 15.34 7.52 -6.21
CA GLY A 127 14.64 6.54 -5.38
C GLY A 127 15.54 5.41 -4.87
N ILE A 128 14.91 4.38 -4.29
CA ILE A 128 15.59 3.32 -3.54
C ILE A 128 16.19 2.20 -4.41
N PHE A 129 15.97 2.22 -5.72
CA PHE A 129 16.52 1.24 -6.66
C PHE A 129 17.87 1.70 -7.23
N ASN A 130 18.84 0.79 -7.27
CA ASN A 130 20.16 1.02 -7.86
C ASN A 130 20.21 0.52 -9.31
N GLU A 131 20.29 1.44 -10.27
CA GLU A 131 20.27 1.09 -11.71
C GLU A 131 21.51 0.34 -12.18
N GLN A 132 22.65 0.52 -11.51
CA GLN A 132 23.91 -0.12 -11.91
C GLN A 132 23.98 -1.59 -11.50
N THR A 133 23.40 -1.93 -10.34
CA THR A 133 23.48 -3.26 -9.74
C THR A 133 22.17 -4.03 -9.83
N GLY A 134 21.05 -3.35 -10.07
CA GLY A 134 19.71 -3.94 -10.05
C GLY A 134 19.21 -4.29 -8.64
N SER A 135 19.86 -3.76 -7.60
CA SER A 135 19.55 -4.05 -6.20
C SER A 135 18.93 -2.85 -5.47
N LEU A 136 18.54 -3.08 -4.22
CA LEU A 136 18.19 -2.01 -3.30
C LEU A 136 19.44 -1.16 -3.00
N ARG A 137 19.26 0.15 -2.84
CA ARG A 137 20.27 1.06 -2.30
C ARG A 137 20.37 0.89 -0.79
N GLU A 138 21.00 -0.21 -0.36
CA GLU A 138 21.15 -0.57 1.06
C GLU A 138 21.83 0.54 1.89
N ASP A 139 22.66 1.36 1.25
CA ASP A 139 23.31 2.51 1.87
C ASP A 139 22.30 3.52 2.45
N LEU A 140 21.10 3.62 1.89
CA LEU A 140 20.04 4.51 2.40
C LEU A 140 19.40 3.97 3.69
N PHE A 141 19.45 2.66 3.93
CA PHE A 141 18.85 2.00 5.08
C PHE A 141 19.80 1.94 6.29
N ALA A 142 21.00 2.51 6.16
CA ALA A 142 21.96 2.62 7.26
C ALA A 142 21.52 3.68 8.29
N ARG A 143 21.92 3.47 9.55
CA ARG A 143 21.64 4.42 10.65
C ARG A 143 22.23 5.81 10.36
N GLY A 144 21.48 6.86 10.67
CA GLY A 144 21.93 8.25 10.49
C GLY A 144 21.72 8.79 9.07
N ARG A 145 20.98 8.07 8.22
CA ARG A 145 20.62 8.48 6.85
C ARG A 145 19.12 8.60 6.64
N GLU A 146 18.38 8.83 7.73
CA GLU A 146 16.92 8.89 7.73
C GLU A 146 16.40 9.95 6.75
N SER A 147 17.02 11.14 6.70
CA SER A 147 16.64 12.21 5.76
C SER A 147 16.88 11.85 4.29
N ASP A 148 18.01 11.20 3.98
CA ASP A 148 18.30 10.73 2.61
C ASP A 148 17.32 9.64 2.18
N LEU A 149 16.92 8.77 3.11
CA LEU A 149 15.93 7.72 2.87
C LEU A 149 14.54 8.29 2.68
N GLU A 150 14.12 9.25 3.49
CA GLU A 150 12.86 9.98 3.33
C GLU A 150 12.77 10.61 1.95
N GLU A 151 13.82 11.33 1.51
CA GLU A 151 13.88 11.93 0.18
C GLU A 151 13.78 10.86 -0.93
N ALA A 152 14.50 9.75 -0.79
CA ALA A 152 14.45 8.66 -1.74
C ALA A 152 13.07 7.97 -1.80
N LEU A 153 12.43 7.72 -0.65
CA LEU A 153 11.08 7.17 -0.59
C LEU A 153 10.05 8.13 -1.17
N CYS A 154 10.23 9.44 -0.98
CA CYS A 154 9.34 10.46 -1.51
C CYS A 154 9.63 10.83 -2.99
N SER A 155 10.71 10.32 -3.60
CA SER A 155 11.04 10.58 -5.01
C SER A 155 9.99 10.06 -6.01
N ILE A 156 9.16 9.11 -5.58
CA ILE A 156 8.11 8.51 -6.43
C ILE A 156 6.92 9.45 -6.65
N LEU A 157 6.75 10.47 -5.80
CA LEU A 157 5.64 11.42 -5.84
C LEU A 157 5.75 12.37 -7.03
N THR A 158 4.60 12.87 -7.47
CA THR A 158 4.46 13.99 -8.42
C THR A 158 4.13 15.29 -7.68
N SER A 159 4.16 16.42 -8.39
CA SER A 159 3.72 17.71 -7.84
C SER A 159 2.24 17.70 -7.45
N ASP A 160 1.41 16.96 -8.20
CA ASP A 160 -0.03 16.84 -7.94
C ASP A 160 -0.28 16.10 -6.62
N ASP A 161 0.46 15.01 -6.37
CA ASP A 161 0.34 14.24 -5.12
C ASP A 161 0.60 15.13 -3.88
N LYS A 162 1.60 16.01 -3.96
CA LYS A 162 1.95 16.92 -2.85
C LYS A 162 0.91 18.00 -2.62
N THR A 163 0.19 18.39 -3.68
CA THR A 163 -0.86 19.41 -3.61
C THR A 163 -2.12 18.82 -2.98
N GLU A 164 -2.46 17.58 -3.32
CA GLU A 164 -3.55 16.84 -2.68
C GLU A 164 -3.28 16.61 -1.18
N ASP A 165 -2.05 16.28 -0.80
CA ASP A 165 -1.68 16.08 0.61
C ASP A 165 -1.87 17.36 1.46
N ALA A 166 -1.47 18.52 0.92
CA ALA A 166 -1.57 19.81 1.62
C ALA A 166 -3.02 20.30 1.80
N GLY A 167 -3.95 19.89 0.91
CA GLY A 167 -5.37 20.24 1.03
C GLY A 167 -6.13 19.40 2.05
N LEU A 168 -5.53 18.33 2.58
CA LEU A 168 -6.19 17.37 3.47
C LEU A 168 -5.96 17.64 4.96
N ASP A 169 -4.96 18.47 5.32
CA ASP A 169 -4.71 18.89 6.71
C ASP A 169 -5.81 19.84 7.26
N GLU A 170 -6.70 20.38 6.40
CA GLU A 170 -7.79 21.29 6.82
C GLU A 170 -9.09 20.59 7.30
N ASP A 171 -9.26 19.28 7.06
CA ASP A 171 -10.55 18.58 7.22
C ASP A 171 -10.58 17.49 8.33
N THR A 172 -9.60 17.45 9.24
CA THR A 172 -9.56 16.44 10.31
C THR A 172 -9.91 17.01 11.69
N ASP A 173 -11.19 17.37 11.88
CA ASP A 173 -11.76 17.37 13.24
C ASP A 173 -11.92 15.90 13.69
N PRO A 174 -11.48 15.53 14.90
CA PRO A 174 -11.70 14.19 15.41
C PRO A 174 -13.20 14.01 15.69
N VAL A 175 -13.81 13.01 15.05
CA VAL A 175 -15.14 12.54 15.46
C VAL A 175 -14.98 11.92 16.85
N GLU A 176 -15.39 12.66 17.88
CA GLU A 176 -15.56 12.11 19.22
C GLU A 176 -16.59 10.97 19.13
N GLU A 177 -16.17 9.74 19.48
CA GLU A 177 -17.10 8.63 19.68
C GLU A 177 -17.96 8.93 20.92
N GLU A 178 -19.17 9.45 20.71
CA GLU A 178 -20.22 9.42 21.74
C GLU A 178 -20.62 7.95 21.98
N LEU A 179 -20.09 7.38 23.06
CA LEU A 179 -20.61 6.15 23.64
C LEU A 179 -21.92 6.48 24.37
N ASP A 180 -23.05 6.15 23.74
CA ASP A 180 -24.37 6.15 24.39
C ASP A 180 -24.38 5.13 25.54
N GLU A 181 -24.23 5.61 26.78
CA GLU A 181 -24.66 4.89 27.98
C GLU A 181 -26.20 4.92 28.05
N ALA A 182 -26.84 3.92 27.42
CA ALA A 182 -28.26 3.67 27.63
C ALA A 182 -28.49 2.99 28.99
N ASP A 183 -28.76 3.83 29.98
CA ASP A 183 -29.62 3.65 31.16
C ASP A 183 -29.83 2.24 31.72
N ALA A 184 -29.15 1.99 32.84
CA ALA A 184 -29.63 1.08 33.88
C ALA A 184 -30.45 1.88 34.90
N ALA A 185 -31.77 2.03 34.71
CA ALA A 185 -32.75 2.22 35.79
C ALA A 185 -34.19 2.35 35.24
N THR A 186 -35.02 1.32 35.43
CA THR A 186 -36.29 1.33 36.19
C THR A 186 -37.09 0.08 35.89
#